data_AF-X0UK65-F1
#
_entry.id   AF-X0UK65-F1
#
_cell.length_a   1.000
_cell.length_b   1.000
_cell.length_c   1.000
_cell.angle_alpha   90.00
_cell.angle_beta   90.00
_cell.angle_gamma   90.00
#
_symmetry.space_group_name_H-M   'P 1'
#
loop_
_entity.id
_entity.type
_entity.pdbx_description
1 polymer ?
#
loop_
_entity_poly.entity_id
_entity_poly.type
_entity_poly.pdbx_seq_one_letter_code
_entity_poly.pdbx_strand_id
1 'polypeptide(L)'
;MASLFETRRYLTDFDSIRTGHVLTDTLIIGTGVAGARAAIEAARYGLVTLLTKAAFEESCTYYAQGGIAAAMTPSDSPEQHFEDTMRVGCG
;
A
#
# COMPACT_ATOMS: atom_id res chain seq x y z
N MET A 1 33.85 -26.15 10.53
CA MET A 1 32.53 -26.20 9.88
C MET A 1 31.68 -25.05 10.42
N ALA A 2 31.92 -23.83 9.92
CA ALA A 2 30.95 -22.74 10.03
C ALA A 2 29.91 -22.98 8.92
N SER A 3 28.64 -23.02 9.30
CA SER A 3 27.58 -23.60 8.48
C SER A 3 27.27 -22.70 7.27
N LEU A 4 26.91 -23.33 6.14
CA LEU A 4 26.53 -22.71 4.87
C LEU A 4 25.31 -21.74 4.92
N PHE A 5 24.90 -21.31 6.12
CA PHE A 5 23.67 -20.56 6.39
C PHE A 5 23.91 -19.09 6.80
N GLU A 6 25.15 -18.62 6.99
CA GLU A 6 25.39 -17.33 7.68
C GLU A 6 25.29 -16.05 6.84
N THR A 7 25.20 -16.09 5.50
CA THR A 7 25.02 -14.85 4.70
C THR A 7 24.12 -15.05 3.48
N ARG A 8 22.96 -15.67 3.63
CA ARG A 8 21.92 -15.55 2.59
C ARG A 8 21.27 -14.17 2.71
N ARG A 9 21.70 -13.23 1.86
CA ARG A 9 21.11 -11.87 1.73
C ARG A 9 19.64 -11.93 1.26
N TYR A 10 19.21 -13.06 0.68
CA TYR A 10 17.87 -13.26 0.14
C TYR A 10 17.32 -14.65 0.51
N LEU A 11 16.00 -14.71 0.67
CA LEU A 11 15.27 -15.92 1.09
C LEU A 11 15.19 -17.00 -0.02
N THR A 12 15.39 -16.62 -1.28
CA THR A 12 15.33 -17.50 -2.46
C THR A 12 16.50 -17.23 -3.40
N ASP A 13 16.92 -18.24 -4.16
CA ASP A 13 17.92 -18.07 -5.22
C ASP A 13 17.27 -17.39 -6.43
N PHE A 14 17.77 -16.22 -6.81
CA PHE A 14 17.47 -15.57 -8.08
C PHE A 14 18.73 -14.94 -8.65
N ASP A 15 18.87 -15.00 -9.98
CA ASP A 15 20.00 -14.41 -10.71
C ASP A 15 19.60 -13.04 -11.23
N SER A 16 20.04 -11.98 -10.54
CA SER A 16 19.72 -10.60 -10.90
C SER A 16 20.13 -10.19 -12.32
N ILE A 17 21.07 -10.89 -12.95
CA ILE A 17 21.50 -10.63 -14.34
C ILE A 17 20.51 -11.26 -15.33
N ARG A 18 19.92 -12.41 -14.97
CA ARG A 18 19.04 -13.18 -15.85
C ARG A 18 17.55 -12.94 -15.62
N THR A 19 17.16 -12.47 -14.44
CA THR A 19 15.78 -12.08 -14.14
C THR A 19 15.40 -10.85 -14.97
N GLY A 20 14.21 -10.87 -15.58
CA GLY A 20 13.71 -9.72 -16.34
C GLY A 20 13.55 -8.48 -15.44
N HIS A 21 13.91 -7.31 -15.96
CA HIS A 21 13.80 -6.04 -15.24
C HIS A 21 12.61 -5.25 -15.76
N VAL A 22 11.89 -4.62 -14.85
CA VAL A 22 10.85 -3.62 -15.17
C VAL A 22 11.33 -2.29 -14.62
N LEU A 23 11.47 -1.30 -15.49
CA LEU A 23 11.84 0.06 -15.14
C LEU A 23 10.56 0.90 -14.98
N THR A 24 10.49 1.69 -13.92
CA THR A 24 9.33 2.52 -13.59
C THR A 24 9.80 3.71 -12.76
N ASP A 25 9.07 4.83 -12.83
CA ASP A 25 9.39 6.01 -12.02
C ASP A 25 8.85 5.82 -10.59
N THR A 26 7.72 5.12 -10.43
CA THR A 26 7.14 4.80 -9.13
C THR A 26 6.61 3.37 -9.10
N LEU A 27 7.16 2.56 -8.17
CA LEU A 27 6.64 1.23 -7.85
C LEU A 27 5.72 1.31 -6.63
N ILE A 28 4.47 0.85 -6.78
CA ILE A 28 3.50 0.75 -5.69
C ILE A 28 3.22 -0.73 -5.43
N ILE A 29 3.50 -1.18 -4.21
CA ILE A 29 3.27 -2.56 -3.77
C ILE A 29 1.98 -2.60 -2.94
N GLY A 30 0.96 -3.25 -3.49
CA GLY A 30 -0.39 -3.31 -2.94
C GLY A 30 -1.37 -2.45 -3.74
N THR A 31 -2.50 -3.04 -4.13
CA THR A 31 -3.51 -2.40 -4.99
C THR A 31 -4.86 -2.15 -4.29
N GLY A 32 -4.87 -2.11 -2.95
CA GLY A 32 -6.02 -1.60 -2.21
C GLY A 32 -6.23 -0.09 -2.41
N VAL A 33 -7.19 0.50 -1.69
CA VAL A 33 -7.57 1.93 -1.87
C VAL A 33 -6.39 2.89 -1.75
N ALA A 34 -5.46 2.63 -0.82
CA ALA A 34 -4.28 3.46 -0.62
C ALA A 34 -3.34 3.41 -1.84
N GLY A 35 -3.04 2.21 -2.33
CA GLY A 35 -2.18 2.02 -3.51
C GLY A 35 -2.81 2.57 -4.79
N ALA A 36 -4.12 2.36 -4.98
CA ALA A 36 -4.85 2.91 -6.11
C ALA A 36 -4.87 4.45 -6.07
N ARG A 37 -5.13 5.08 -4.92
CA ARG A 37 -5.12 6.54 -4.80
C ARG A 37 -3.73 7.12 -5.02
N ALA A 38 -2.69 6.47 -4.47
CA ALA A 38 -1.30 6.86 -4.69
C ALA A 38 -0.91 6.76 -6.17
N ALA A 39 -1.36 5.71 -6.88
CA ALA A 39 -1.09 5.54 -8.30
C ALA A 39 -1.70 6.65 -9.16
N ILE A 40 -2.94 7.06 -8.86
CA ILE A 40 -3.59 8.17 -9.55
C ILE A 40 -2.78 9.47 -9.38
N GLU A 41 -2.23 9.73 -8.20
CA GLU A 41 -1.40 10.92 -7.96
C GLU A 41 -0.05 10.80 -8.67
N ALA A 42 0.65 9.67 -8.50
CA ALA A 42 1.98 9.44 -9.05
C ALA A 42 1.98 9.44 -10.58
N ALA A 43 0.90 8.98 -11.22
CA ALA A 43 0.75 8.95 -12.68
C ALA A 43 0.79 10.35 -13.31
N ARG A 44 0.61 11.41 -12.52
CA ARG A 44 0.77 12.80 -12.98
C ARG A 44 2.25 13.20 -13.16
N TYR A 45 3.18 12.42 -12.60
CA TYR A 45 4.61 12.73 -12.53
C TYR A 45 5.50 11.71 -13.25
N GLY A 46 4.96 10.57 -13.70
CA GLY A 46 5.73 9.56 -14.43
C GLY A 46 5.02 8.22 -14.61
N LEU A 47 5.78 7.24 -15.08
CA LEU A 47 5.34 5.85 -15.22
C LEU A 47 5.17 5.21 -13.84
N VAL A 48 4.01 4.61 -13.62
CA VAL A 48 3.67 3.93 -12.38
C VAL A 48 3.47 2.44 -12.65
N THR A 49 4.12 1.60 -11.86
CA THR A 49 3.88 0.16 -11.84
C THR A 49 3.19 -0.22 -10.54
N LEU A 50 2.01 -0.83 -10.66
CA LEU A 50 1.27 -1.41 -9.55
C LEU A 50 1.55 -2.91 -9.45
N LEU A 51 1.94 -3.36 -8.27
CA LEU A 51 2.15 -4.78 -7.97
C LEU A 51 1.08 -5.25 -6.98
N THR A 52 0.35 -6.29 -7.34
CA THR A 52 -0.57 -7.00 -6.46
C THR A 52 -0.19 -8.47 -6.34
N LYS A 53 -0.48 -9.06 -5.19
CA LYS A 53 -0.21 -10.48 -4.92
C LYS A 53 -1.20 -11.40 -5.67
N ALA A 54 -2.41 -10.94 -5.94
CA ALA A 54 -3.51 -11.71 -6.51
C ALA A 54 -4.33 -10.83 -7.46
N ALA A 55 -5.65 -11.04 -7.55
CA ALA A 55 -6.53 -10.13 -8.29
C ALA A 55 -6.69 -8.78 -7.57
N PHE A 56 -7.22 -7.77 -8.26
CA PHE A 56 -7.40 -6.43 -7.69
C PHE A 56 -8.48 -6.43 -6.59
N GLU A 57 -9.48 -7.29 -6.77
CA GLU A 57 -10.60 -7.55 -5.88
C GLU A 57 -10.20 -8.35 -4.63
N GLU A 58 -9.05 -9.02 -4.66
CA GLU A 58 -8.51 -9.77 -3.52
C GLU A 58 -7.77 -8.82 -2.57
N SER A 59 -8.50 -7.88 -1.97
CA SER A 59 -7.97 -6.88 -1.03
C SER A 59 -8.92 -6.58 0.11
N CYS A 60 -8.39 -6.18 1.28
CA CYS A 60 -9.21 -5.74 2.41
C CYS A 60 -10.12 -4.55 2.05
N THR A 61 -9.70 -3.71 1.10
CA THR A 61 -10.51 -2.62 0.56
C THR A 61 -11.77 -3.16 -0.11
N TYR A 62 -11.66 -4.19 -0.94
CA TYR A 62 -12.80 -4.74 -1.67
C TYR A 62 -13.84 -5.36 -0.73
N TYR A 63 -13.40 -6.00 0.36
CA TYR A 63 -14.28 -6.62 1.33
C TYR A 63 -14.80 -5.68 2.43
N ALA A 64 -14.45 -4.39 2.42
CA ALA A 64 -14.87 -3.44 3.45
C ALA A 64 -16.40 -3.19 3.38
N GLN A 65 -17.07 -3.17 4.54
CA GLN A 65 -18.54 -3.06 4.61
C GLN A 65 -19.05 -1.83 5.35
N GLY A 66 -18.34 -1.36 6.38
CA GLY A 66 -18.86 -0.33 7.29
C GLY A 66 -19.04 1.05 6.65
N GLY A 67 -18.05 1.49 5.88
CA GLY A 67 -18.02 2.81 5.24
C GLY A 67 -16.76 3.61 5.57
N ILE A 68 -16.71 4.84 5.07
CA ILE A 68 -15.63 5.80 5.34
C ILE A 68 -16.25 6.97 6.10
N ALA A 69 -15.70 7.30 7.27
CA ALA A 69 -16.18 8.42 8.07
C ALA A 69 -15.69 9.74 7.46
N ALA A 70 -16.57 10.74 7.38
CA ALA A 70 -16.24 12.09 6.93
C ALA A 70 -17.21 13.10 7.56
N ALA A 71 -16.70 14.27 7.97
CA ALA A 71 -17.51 15.37 8.48
C ALA A 71 -18.22 16.09 7.33
N MET A 72 -19.48 15.71 7.07
CA MET A 72 -20.25 16.18 5.91
C MET A 72 -21.50 17.00 6.26
N THR A 73 -21.95 16.96 7.51
CA THR A 73 -23.17 17.66 7.93
C THR A 73 -22.82 19.02 8.52
N PRO A 74 -23.73 20.01 8.50
CA PRO A 74 -23.50 21.30 9.15
C PRO A 74 -23.32 21.23 10.67
N SER A 75 -23.72 20.10 11.29
CA SER A 75 -23.59 19.86 12.73
C SER A 75 -22.31 19.10 13.11
N ASP A 76 -21.47 18.78 12.12
CA ASP A 76 -20.22 18.03 12.28
C ASP A 76 -19.04 18.88 11.78
N SER A 77 -17.83 18.57 12.21
CA SER A 77 -16.61 19.30 11.83
C SER A 77 -15.36 18.40 11.80
N PRO A 78 -14.38 18.72 10.95
CA PRO A 78 -13.09 18.02 10.95
C PRO A 78 -12.40 18.02 12.32
N GLU A 79 -12.55 19.10 13.10
CA GLU A 79 -11.99 19.24 14.44
C GLU A 79 -12.61 18.23 15.42
N GLN A 80 -13.95 18.09 15.41
CA GLN A 80 -14.64 17.09 16.23
C GLN A 80 -14.22 15.67 15.84
N HIS A 81 -14.16 15.37 14.54
CA HIS A 81 -13.71 14.08 14.03
C HIS A 81 -12.26 13.76 14.46
N PHE A 82 -11.37 14.76 14.42
CA PHE A 82 -10.00 14.64 14.89
C PHE A 82 -9.95 14.33 16.39
N GLU A 83 -10.68 15.07 17.23
CA GLU A 83 -10.74 14.83 18.67
C GLU A 83 -11.23 13.43 19.00
N ASP A 84 -12.27 12.96 18.30
CA ASP A 84 -12.82 11.61 18.47
C ASP A 84 -11.79 10.54 18.10
N THR A 85 -11.08 10.72 16.98
CA THR A 85 -10.01 9.81 16.54
C THR A 85 -8.89 9.72 17.57
N MET A 86 -8.42 10.87 18.09
CA MET A 86 -7.36 10.93 19.10
C MET A 86 -7.80 10.29 20.44
N ARG A 87 -9.06 10.44 20.82
CA ARG A 87 -9.58 9.88 22.08
C ARG A 87 -9.63 8.35 22.08
N VAL A 88 -9.97 7.74 20.94
CA VAL A 88 -10.14 6.27 20.84
C VAL A 88 -8.96 5.55 20.20
N GLY A 89 -8.06 6.27 19.52
CA GLY A 89 -6.98 5.72 18.70
C GLY A 89 -5.75 5.20 19.47
N CYS A 90 -5.68 5.42 20.79
CA CYS A 90 -4.54 5.03 21.64
C CYS A 90 -3.18 5.66 21.25
N GLY A 91 -3.19 6.78 20.52
CA GLY A 91 -1.98 7.48 20.04
C GLY A 91 -1.62 7.10 18.61
#